data_AF-K1Z0J5-F1
#
_entry.id   AF-K1Z0J5-F1
#
_cell.length_a   1.000
_cell.length_b   1.000
_cell.length_c   1.000
_cell.angle_alpha   90.00
_cell.angle_beta   90.00
_cell.angle_gamma   90.00
#
_symmetry.space_group_name_H-M   'P 1'
#
loop_
_entity.id
_entity.type
_entity.pdbx_description
1 polymer ?
#
loop_
_entity_poly.entity_id
_entity_poly.type
_entity_poly.pdbx_seq_one_letter_code
_entity_poly.pdbx_strand_id
1 'polypeptide(L)' 'VKLKANAITTEAEIMEHCKKHLSSFKVPKKIIFVEALPKTPTGKILKRQMRESFKAVFR' A
#
# COMPACT_ATOMS: atom_id res chain seq x y z
N VAL A 1 5.73 -0.31 0.60
CA VAL A 1 6.67 -0.82 -0.42
C VAL A 1 6.88 0.29 -1.44
N LYS A 2 8.10 0.44 -1.98
CA LYS A 2 8.39 1.41 -3.05
C LYS A 2 8.75 0.60 -4.30
N LEU A 3 8.22 0.99 -5.45
CA LEU A 3 8.65 0.42 -6.73
C LEU A 3 10.10 0.84 -7.02
N LYS A 4 10.84 -0.02 -7.72
CA LYS A 4 12.15 0.36 -8.27
C LYS A 4 11.96 1.48 -9.29
N ALA A 5 13.02 2.26 -9.54
CA ALA A 5 13.00 3.27 -10.58
C ALA A 5 12.59 2.64 -11.93
N ASN A 6 11.67 3.28 -12.66
CA ASN A 6 11.08 2.83 -13.93
C ASN A 6 10.25 1.54 -13.88
N ALA A 7 9.97 0.99 -12.69
CA ALA A 7 9.05 -0.13 -12.57
C ALA A 7 7.60 0.38 -12.57
N ILE A 8 6.81 -0.14 -13.50
CA ILE A 8 5.36 0.05 -13.58
C ILE A 8 4.72 -1.27 -13.15
N THR A 9 3.72 -1.21 -12.29
CA THR A 9 2.93 -2.38 -11.93
C THR A 9 1.50 -1.96 -11.64
N THR A 10 0.59 -2.90 -11.78
CA THR A 10 -0.84 -2.70 -11.54
C THR A 10 -1.26 -3.22 -10.16
N GLU A 11 -2.41 -2.77 -9.67
CA GLU A 11 -3.02 -3.33 -8.45
C GLU A 11 -3.27 -4.85 -8.59
N ALA A 12 -3.71 -5.28 -9.77
CA ALA A 12 -3.99 -6.69 -10.06
C ALA A 12 -2.73 -7.57 -9.94
N GLU A 13 -1.61 -7.13 -10.51
CA GLU A 13 -0.32 -7.84 -10.42
C GLU A 13 0.15 -8.00 -8.97
N ILE A 14 0.08 -6.93 -8.17
CA ILE A 14 0.48 -7.01 -6.76
C ILE A 14 -0.48 -7.92 -5.99
N MET A 15 -1.78 -7.86 -6.26
CA MET A 15 -2.76 -8.72 -5.60
C MET A 15 -2.54 -10.20 -5.94
N GLU A 16 -2.25 -10.52 -7.20
CA GLU A 16 -1.92 -11.87 -7.63
C GLU A 16 -0.63 -12.37 -6.96
N HIS A 17 0.40 -11.53 -6.89
CA HIS A 17 1.62 -11.83 -6.16
C HIS A 17 1.33 -12.12 -4.68
N CYS A 18 0.52 -11.30 -4.02
CA CYS A 18 0.10 -11.55 -2.64
C CYS A 18 -0.67 -12.88 -2.50
N LYS A 19 -1.59 -13.21 -3.41
CA LYS A 19 -2.34 -14.47 -3.37
C LYS A 19 -1.46 -15.70 -3.54
N LYS A 20 -0.39 -15.62 -4.35
CA LYS A 20 0.57 -16.72 -4.56
C LYS A 20 1.44 -16.99 -3.33
N HIS A 21 1.73 -15.96 -2.53
CA HIS A 21 2.70 -16.05 -1.43
C HIS A 21 2.10 -15.93 -0.02
N LEU A 22 0.84 -15.49 0.11
CA LEU A 22 0.17 -15.28 1.39
C LEU A 22 -1.10 -16.13 1.48
N SER A 23 -1.44 -16.56 2.69
CA SER A 23 -2.75 -17.14 2.99
C SER A 23 -3.87 -16.13 2.66
N SER A 24 -5.05 -16.64 2.27
CA SER A 24 -6.18 -15.83 1.80
C SER A 24 -6.56 -14.66 2.72
N PHE A 25 -6.54 -14.85 4.04
CA PHE A 25 -6.88 -13.81 5.02
C PHE A 25 -5.81 -12.70 5.19
N LYS A 26 -4.58 -12.92 4.68
CA LYS A 26 -3.49 -11.93 4.69
C LYS A 26 -3.44 -11.12 3.40
N VAL A 27 -4.21 -11.49 2.38
CA VAL A 27 -4.25 -10.77 1.12
C VAL A 27 -4.92 -9.41 1.34
N PRO A 28 -4.28 -8.29 0.92
CA PRO A 28 -4.88 -6.97 1.04
C PRO A 28 -6.20 -6.88 0.29
N LYS A 29 -7.17 -6.16 0.85
CA LYS A 29 -8.46 -5.91 0.17
C LYS A 29 -8.36 -4.88 -0.96
N LYS A 30 -7.41 -3.95 -0.86
CA LYS A 30 -7.18 -2.89 -1.84
C LYS A 30 -5.74 -2.41 -1.78
N ILE A 31 -5.21 -2.01 -2.92
CA ILE A 31 -3.84 -1.51 -3.07
C ILE A 31 -3.93 -0.10 -3.66
N ILE A 32 -3.44 0.88 -2.89
CA ILE A 32 -3.48 2.28 -3.29
C ILE A 32 -2.05 2.75 -3.52
N PHE A 33 -1.78 3.19 -4.74
CA PHE A 33 -0.54 3.87 -5.07
C PHE A 33 -0.63 5.33 -4.65
N VAL A 34 0.42 5.81 -4.00
CA VAL A 34 0.56 7.20 -3.57
C VAL A 34 1.93 7.70 -4.00
N GLU A 35 2.02 8.99 -4.31
CA GLU A 35 3.29 9.62 -4.68
C GLU A 35 4.30 9.55 -3.52
N ALA A 36 3.82 9.79 -2.29
CA ALA A 36 4.65 9.74 -1.10
C ALA A 36 3.88 9.21 0.12
N LEU A 37 4.62 8.50 0.98
CA LEU A 37 4.12 8.13 2.31
C LEU A 37 4.29 9.31 3.26
N PRO A 38 3.30 9.61 4.11
CA PRO A 38 3.44 10.66 5.12
C PRO A 38 4.51 10.25 6.13
N LYS A 39 5.47 11.14 6.37
CA LYS A 39 6.61 10.88 7.24
C LYS A 39 6.85 12.06 8.17
N THR A 40 7.48 11.78 9.32
CA THR A 40 8.05 12.81 10.19
C THR A 40 9.25 13.48 9.50
N PRO A 41 9.72 14.64 10.01
CA PRO A 41 10.99 15.23 9.55
C PRO A 41 12.19 14.28 9.67
N THR A 42 12.15 13.38 10.66
CA THR A 42 13.14 12.31 10.87
C THR A 42 12.89 11.04 10.03
N GLY A 43 11.89 11.03 9.15
CA GLY A 43 11.63 9.96 8.17
C GLY A 43 10.73 8.82 8.64
N LYS A 44 10.20 8.83 9.87
CA LYS A 44 9.29 7.78 10.37
C LYS A 44 7.93 7.88 9.69
N ILE A 45 7.37 6.75 9.25
CA ILE A 45 6.04 6.72 8.60
C ILE A 45 4.94 7.02 9.62
N LEU A 46 4.08 7.99 9.29
CA LEU A 46 2.95 8.40 10.11
C LEU A 46 1.70 7.59 9.78
N LYS A 47 1.65 6.34 10.26
CA LYS A 47 0.50 5.44 10.05
C LYS A 47 -0.84 6.02 10.51
N ARG A 48 -0.84 6.88 11.55
CA ARG A 48 -2.05 7.57 12.03
C ARG A 48 -2.68 8.42 10.92
N GLN A 49 -1.88 9.25 10.26
CA GLN A 49 -2.34 10.11 9.17
C GLN A 49 -2.82 9.27 7.98
N MET A 50 -2.10 8.19 7.65
CA MET A 50 -2.56 7.27 6.60
C MET A 50 -3.96 6.70 6.90
N ARG A 51 -4.23 6.29 8.14
CA ARG A 51 -5.55 5.76 8.51
C ARG A 51 -6.66 6.78 8.38
N GLU A 52 -6.41 8.05 8.72
CA GLU A 52 -7.39 9.12 8.53
C GLU A 52 -7.61 9.41 7.03
N SER A 53 -6.54 9.55 6.25
CA SER A 53 -6.63 9.81 4.80
C SER A 53 -7.39 8.74 4.03
N PHE A 54 -7.30 7.48 4.47
CA PHE A 54 -7.94 6.34 3.79
C PHE A 54 -9.16 5.79 4.54
N LYS A 55 -9.72 6.54 5.51
CA LYS A 55 -10.84 6.09 6.34
C LYS A 55 -12.09 5.74 5.53
N ALA A 56 -12.32 6.41 4.41
CA ALA A 56 -13.48 6.20 3.55
C ALA A 56 -13.29 5.10 2.49
N VAL A 57 -12.09 4.52 2.38
CA VAL A 57 -11.77 3.56 1.30
C VAL A 57 -12.57 2.26 1.39
N PHE A 58 -12.94 1.86 2.60
CA PHE A 58 -13.65 0.62 2.89
C PHE A 58 -14.97 0.86 3.63
N ARG A 59 -15.52 2.07 3.52
CA ARG A 59 -16.87 2.35 3.99
C ARG A 59 -17.90 1.76 3.05
#